data_AF-A0A4P6ASD3-F1
#
_entry.id   AF-A0A4P6ASD3-F1
#
_cell.length_a   1.000
_cell.length_b   1.000
_cell.length_c   1.000
_cell.angle_alpha   90.00
_cell.angle_beta   90.00
_cell.angle_gamma   90.00
#
_symmetry.space_group_name_H-M   'P 1'
#
loop_
_entity.id
_entity.type
_entity.pdbx_description
1 polymer ?
#
loop_
_entity_poly.entity_id
_entity_poly.type
_entity_poly.pdbx_seq_one_letter_code
_entity_poly.pdbx_strand_id
1 'polypeptide(L)'
;MEPVSIALALAKLAGVDEWLKDKVGGVVSSKVATRVIDIAQQVAGVTSPDEALEKIGENARLASELKIQLMNNEQELRLAAYQDRKDARATYRVHPQQADKLASFIFKFNLPCIIALVIINCVVLHFFRDNAGLLASICNVVGMAIKSLFDERKEVTGFYYGGSMDASEKRHSDG
;
A
#
# COMPACT_ATOMS: atom_id res chain seq x y z
N MET A 1 -8.54 15.95 12.54
CA MET A 1 -7.86 14.65 12.30
C MET A 1 -7.29 14.61 10.88
N GLU A 2 -6.39 13.68 10.57
CA GLU A 2 -5.89 13.48 9.19
C GLU A 2 -7.05 13.02 8.28
N PRO A 3 -7.19 13.53 7.04
CA PRO A 3 -8.31 13.20 6.15
C PRO A 3 -8.45 11.69 5.92
N VAL A 4 -7.33 10.98 5.78
CA VAL A 4 -7.30 9.53 5.56
C VAL A 4 -7.85 8.76 6.76
N SER A 5 -7.56 9.20 8.00
CA SER A 5 -8.06 8.54 9.20
C SER A 5 -9.57 8.73 9.36
N ILE A 6 -10.09 9.92 9.05
CA ILE A 6 -11.53 10.22 9.08
C ILE A 6 -12.25 9.37 8.03
N ALA A 7 -11.75 9.32 6.79
CA ALA A 7 -12.35 8.54 5.71
C ALA A 7 -12.40 7.03 6.03
N LEU A 8 -11.34 6.49 6.62
CA LEU A 8 -11.31 5.09 7.07
C LEU A 8 -12.29 4.82 8.21
N ALA A 9 -12.42 5.76 9.16
CA ALA A 9 -13.39 5.64 10.24
C ALA A 9 -14.83 5.68 9.71
N LEU A 10 -15.14 6.58 8.79
CA LEU A 10 -16.43 6.66 8.09
C LEU A 10 -16.74 5.36 7.32
N ALA A 11 -15.77 4.84 6.56
CA ALA A 11 -15.93 3.58 5.84
C ALA A 11 -16.17 2.39 6.80
N LYS A 12 -15.51 2.39 7.96
CA LYS A 12 -15.71 1.37 9.00
C LYS A 12 -17.10 1.45 9.63
N LEU A 13 -17.58 2.67 9.92
CA LEU A 13 -18.95 2.89 10.43
C LEU A 13 -20.01 2.42 9.43
N ALA A 14 -19.76 2.61 8.13
CA ALA A 14 -20.63 2.13 7.05
C ALA A 14 -20.44 0.64 6.71
N GLY A 15 -19.46 -0.05 7.31
CA GLY A 15 -19.16 -1.47 7.04
C GLY A 15 -18.68 -1.73 5.60
N VAL A 16 -17.92 -0.80 5.02
CA VAL A 16 -17.37 -0.86 3.65
C VAL A 16 -15.88 -0.58 3.58
N ASP A 17 -15.16 -0.68 4.70
CA ASP A 17 -13.72 -0.39 4.76
C ASP A 17 -12.88 -1.37 3.92
N GLU A 18 -13.21 -2.67 3.93
CA GLU A 18 -12.57 -3.66 3.06
C GLU A 18 -12.90 -3.43 1.59
N TRP A 19 -14.17 -3.19 1.28
CA TRP A 19 -14.64 -2.89 -0.08
C TRP A 19 -13.94 -1.65 -0.64
N LEU A 20 -13.83 -0.59 0.15
CA LEU A 20 -13.16 0.65 -0.26
C LEU A 20 -11.69 0.38 -0.57
N LYS A 21 -10.97 -0.33 0.31
CA LYS A 21 -9.57 -0.69 0.09
C LYS A 21 -9.40 -1.52 -1.18
N ASP A 22 -10.23 -2.54 -1.41
CA ASP A 22 -10.15 -3.36 -2.62
C ASP A 22 -10.34 -2.51 -3.89
N LYS A 23 -11.37 -1.66 -3.92
CA LYS A 23 -11.68 -0.85 -5.10
C LYS A 23 -10.64 0.22 -5.42
N VAL A 24 -10.00 0.81 -4.41
CA VAL A 24 -8.95 1.83 -4.62
C VAL A 24 -7.54 1.25 -4.72
N GLY A 25 -7.42 -0.09 -4.75
CA GLY A 25 -6.16 -0.80 -4.96
C GLY A 25 -5.26 -0.83 -3.73
N GLY A 26 -5.85 -1.07 -2.56
CA GLY A 26 -5.22 -1.39 -1.29
C GLY A 26 -5.03 -0.21 -0.33
N VAL A 27 -4.70 0.96 -0.85
CA VAL A 27 -4.35 2.14 -0.03
C VAL A 27 -5.29 3.31 -0.34
N VAL A 28 -5.95 3.83 0.69
CA VAL A 28 -6.78 5.04 0.60
C VAL A 28 -5.85 6.25 0.56
N SER A 29 -5.79 6.92 -0.59
CA SER A 29 -5.00 8.13 -0.75
C SER A 29 -5.73 9.37 -0.23
N SER A 30 -5.00 10.48 -0.11
CA SER A 30 -5.57 11.76 0.36
C SER A 30 -6.76 12.20 -0.50
N LYS A 31 -6.67 12.11 -1.84
CA LYS A 31 -7.78 12.47 -2.74
C LYS A 31 -9.01 11.57 -2.58
N VAL A 32 -8.81 10.26 -2.42
CA VAL A 32 -9.90 9.32 -2.13
C VAL A 32 -10.53 9.66 -0.78
N ALA A 33 -9.71 9.94 0.23
CA ALA A 33 -10.18 10.30 1.55
C ALA A 33 -11.02 11.59 1.53
N THR A 34 -10.57 12.63 0.82
CA THR A 34 -11.36 13.85 0.61
C THR A 34 -12.71 13.52 -0.03
N ARG A 35 -12.76 12.67 -1.06
CA ARG A 35 -14.03 12.27 -1.69
C ARG A 35 -14.97 11.51 -0.75
N VAL A 36 -14.44 10.60 0.05
CA VAL A 36 -15.25 9.88 1.05
C VAL A 36 -15.81 10.85 2.09
N ILE A 37 -15.02 11.84 2.51
CA ILE A 37 -15.46 12.90 3.43
C ILE A 37 -16.53 13.78 2.77
N ASP A 38 -16.34 14.21 1.51
CA ASP A 38 -17.32 15.01 0.76
C ASP A 38 -18.68 14.31 0.70
N ILE A 39 -18.69 12.99 0.41
CA ILE A 39 -19.90 12.18 0.36
C ILE A 39 -20.53 12.07 1.77
N ALA A 40 -19.73 11.84 2.80
CA ALA A 40 -20.22 11.77 4.17
C ALA A 40 -20.82 13.09 4.66
N GLN A 41 -20.21 14.21 4.29
CA GLN A 41 -20.72 15.56 4.55
C GLN A 41 -22.06 15.81 3.86
N GLN A 42 -22.19 15.39 2.60
CA GLN A 42 -23.46 15.48 1.86
C GLN A 42 -24.56 14.63 2.50
N VAL A 43 -24.24 13.39 2.88
CA VAL A 43 -25.19 12.47 3.53
C VAL A 43 -25.63 12.99 4.90
N ALA A 44 -24.69 13.51 5.70
CA ALA A 44 -24.97 14.05 7.03
C ALA A 44 -25.53 15.49 7.02
N GLY A 45 -25.51 16.18 5.87
CA GLY A 45 -25.95 17.57 5.74
C GLY A 45 -25.08 18.57 6.50
N VAL A 46 -23.78 18.29 6.62
CA VAL A 46 -22.82 19.11 7.39
C VAL A 46 -21.60 19.45 6.57
N THR A 47 -20.88 20.49 6.96
CA THR A 47 -19.66 20.95 6.27
C THR A 47 -18.39 20.60 7.03
N SER A 48 -18.50 20.13 8.27
CA SER A 48 -17.36 19.69 9.09
C SER A 48 -17.14 18.18 8.95
N PRO A 49 -15.93 17.72 8.58
CA PRO A 49 -15.62 16.28 8.49
C PRO A 49 -15.80 15.54 9.83
N ASP A 50 -15.44 16.19 10.93
CA ASP A 50 -15.55 15.61 12.27
C ASP A 50 -17.02 15.52 12.71
N GLU A 51 -17.84 16.51 12.38
CA GLU A 51 -19.29 16.50 12.64
C GLU A 51 -20.01 15.45 11.77
N ALA A 52 -19.54 15.22 10.53
CA ALA A 52 -20.08 14.18 9.67
C ALA A 52 -19.85 12.79 10.28
N LEU A 53 -18.64 12.56 10.79
CA LEU A 53 -18.27 11.31 11.45
C LEU A 53 -19.11 11.06 12.71
N GLU A 54 -19.33 12.09 13.52
CA GLU A 54 -20.18 11.99 14.71
C GLU A 54 -21.63 11.68 14.34
N LYS A 55 -22.25 12.45 13.45
CA LYS A 55 -23.66 12.23 13.02
C LYS A 55 -23.90 10.88 12.36
N ILE A 56 -22.94 10.42 11.55
CA ILE A 56 -23.03 9.11 10.90
C ILE A 56 -22.81 7.98 11.92
N GLY A 57 -21.95 8.19 12.92
CA GLY A 57 -21.74 7.24 14.01
C GLY A 57 -22.97 7.09 14.92
N GLU A 58 -23.71 8.17 15.14
CA GLU A 58 -24.92 8.18 15.98
C GLU A 58 -26.18 7.68 15.25
N ASN A 59 -26.17 7.65 13.91
CA ASN A 59 -27.35 7.33 13.11
C ASN A 59 -27.08 6.20 12.10
N ALA A 60 -27.54 5.00 12.44
CA ALA A 60 -27.43 3.82 11.58
C ALA A 60 -28.07 3.97 10.19
N ARG A 61 -29.08 4.85 10.03
CA ARG A 61 -29.67 5.14 8.70
C ARG A 61 -28.70 5.94 7.85
N LEU A 62 -28.01 6.93 8.42
CA LEU A 62 -27.00 7.72 7.71
C LEU A 62 -25.78 6.87 7.34
N ALA A 63 -25.37 5.93 8.21
CA ALA A 63 -24.31 4.97 7.87
C ALA A 63 -24.69 4.06 6.69
N SER A 64 -25.95 3.62 6.62
CA SER A 64 -26.47 2.83 5.50
C SER A 64 -26.57 3.64 4.22
N GLU A 65 -27.01 4.90 4.30
CA GLU A 65 -27.05 5.82 3.17
C GLU A 65 -25.64 6.12 2.66
N LEU A 66 -24.69 6.38 3.56
CA LEU A 66 -23.28 6.56 3.22
C LEU A 66 -22.73 5.35 2.46
N LYS A 67 -23.03 4.13 2.92
CA LYS A 67 -22.66 2.91 2.20
C LYS A 67 -23.20 2.91 0.76
N ILE A 68 -24.49 3.20 0.58
CA ILE A 68 -25.12 3.25 -0.75
C ILE A 68 -24.45 4.31 -1.62
N GLN A 69 -24.24 5.52 -1.09
CA GLN A 69 -23.62 6.61 -1.83
C GLN A 69 -22.16 6.29 -2.21
N LEU A 70 -21.39 5.67 -1.33
CA LEU A 70 -20.03 5.24 -1.66
C LEU A 70 -20.01 4.20 -2.79
N MET A 71 -20.94 3.25 -2.75
CA MET A 71 -21.08 2.24 -3.81
C MET A 71 -21.54 2.85 -5.14
N ASN A 72 -22.48 3.80 -5.12
CA ASN A 72 -22.93 4.50 -6.32
C ASN A 72 -21.83 5.38 -6.93
N ASN A 73 -20.94 5.92 -6.10
CA ASN A 73 -19.79 6.73 -6.52
C ASN A 73 -18.50 5.89 -6.68
N GLU A 74 -18.59 4.55 -6.82
CA GLU A 74 -17.42 3.67 -6.98
C GLU A 74 -16.48 4.17 -8.10
N GLN A 75 -17.05 4.51 -9.26
CA GLN A 75 -16.27 4.92 -10.42
C GLN A 75 -15.49 6.22 -10.16
N GLU A 76 -16.08 7.16 -9.42
CA GLU A 76 -15.42 8.41 -9.05
C GLU A 76 -14.29 8.18 -8.05
N LEU A 77 -14.51 7.32 -7.05
CA LEU A 77 -13.49 6.94 -6.08
C LEU A 77 -12.31 6.24 -6.75
N ARG A 78 -12.57 5.36 -7.72
CA ARG A 78 -11.54 4.71 -8.53
C ARG A 78 -10.78 5.71 -9.40
N LEU A 79 -11.48 6.67 -10.00
CA LEU A 79 -10.85 7.73 -10.79
C LEU A 79 -9.96 8.62 -9.92
N ALA A 80 -10.40 8.99 -8.71
CA ALA A 80 -9.61 9.75 -7.75
C ALA A 80 -8.33 9.01 -7.36
N ALA A 81 -8.42 7.71 -7.10
CA ALA A 81 -7.27 6.85 -6.84
C ALA A 81 -6.29 6.80 -8.03
N TYR A 82 -6.83 6.70 -9.25
CA TYR A 82 -6.01 6.69 -10.46
C TYR A 82 -5.31 8.03 -10.72
N GLN A 83 -6.02 9.15 -10.56
CA GLN A 83 -5.47 10.49 -10.73
C GLN A 83 -4.38 10.79 -9.72
N ASP A 84 -4.54 10.35 -8.48
CA ASP A 84 -3.52 10.52 -7.44
C ASP A 84 -2.22 9.78 -7.80
N ARG A 85 -2.33 8.52 -8.27
CA ARG A 85 -1.17 7.76 -8.78
C ARG A 85 -0.56 8.41 -10.03
N LYS A 86 -1.39 8.96 -10.92
CA LYS A 86 -0.92 9.66 -12.13
C LYS A 86 -0.18 10.94 -11.78
N ASP A 87 -0.67 11.71 -10.81
CA ASP A 87 -0.04 12.96 -10.37
C ASP A 87 1.27 12.67 -9.63
N ALA A 88 1.30 11.65 -8.78
CA ALA A 88 2.54 11.15 -8.20
C ALA A 88 3.57 10.85 -9.31
N ARG A 89 3.18 10.14 -10.37
CA ARG A 89 4.03 9.87 -11.55
C ARG A 89 4.38 11.12 -12.38
N ALA A 90 3.53 12.14 -12.40
CA ALA A 90 3.78 13.38 -13.11
C ALA A 90 4.84 14.24 -12.40
N THR A 91 4.86 14.26 -11.06
CA THR A 91 5.94 14.87 -10.27
C THR A 91 7.30 14.24 -10.58
N TYR A 92 7.35 12.92 -10.85
CA TYR A 92 8.58 12.25 -11.29
C TYR A 92 9.09 12.70 -12.66
N ARG A 93 8.22 13.14 -13.58
CA ARG A 93 8.65 13.67 -14.89
C ARG A 93 9.43 14.98 -14.77
N VAL A 94 9.32 15.70 -13.65
CA VAL A 94 10.01 16.97 -13.40
C VAL A 94 11.43 16.74 -12.85
N HIS A 95 11.69 15.62 -12.17
CA HIS A 95 13.02 15.26 -11.62
C HIS A 95 13.46 13.81 -11.97
N PRO A 96 13.54 13.42 -13.25
CA PRO A 96 13.82 12.03 -13.66
C PRO A 96 15.23 11.54 -13.27
N GLN A 97 16.19 12.45 -13.09
CA GLN A 97 17.61 12.10 -12.93
C GLN A 97 17.98 11.50 -11.56
N GLN A 98 17.19 11.75 -10.51
CA GLN A 98 17.46 11.21 -9.17
C GLN A 98 16.83 9.82 -8.97
N ALA A 99 15.63 9.61 -9.50
CA ALA A 99 14.95 8.32 -9.44
C ALA A 99 15.66 7.25 -10.29
N ASP A 100 16.05 7.59 -11.54
CA ASP A 100 16.75 6.66 -12.42
C ASP A 100 18.15 6.28 -11.91
N LYS A 101 18.84 7.20 -11.23
CA LYS A 101 20.12 6.91 -10.59
C LYS A 101 19.96 5.97 -9.39
N LEU A 102 18.94 6.17 -8.56
CA LEU A 102 18.68 5.30 -7.42
C LEU A 102 18.22 3.91 -7.87
N ALA A 103 17.32 3.84 -8.85
CA ALA A 103 16.83 2.59 -9.42
C ALA A 103 17.96 1.78 -10.07
N SER A 104 18.81 2.41 -10.90
CA SER A 104 19.96 1.73 -11.51
C SER A 104 20.98 1.26 -10.49
N PHE A 105 21.17 2.00 -9.39
CA PHE A 105 22.04 1.57 -8.28
C PHE A 105 21.46 0.34 -7.57
N ILE A 106 20.16 0.36 -7.23
CA ILE A 106 19.46 -0.76 -6.59
C ILE A 106 19.50 -2.00 -7.51
N PHE A 107 19.16 -1.87 -8.79
CA PHE A 107 19.21 -3.02 -9.71
C PHE A 107 20.59 -3.63 -9.88
N LYS A 108 21.65 -2.81 -9.84
CA LYS A 108 23.04 -3.24 -10.08
C LYS A 108 23.73 -3.81 -8.85
N PHE A 109 23.45 -3.29 -7.65
CA PHE A 109 24.12 -3.71 -6.41
C PHE A 109 23.34 -4.74 -5.60
N ASN A 110 22.00 -4.71 -5.65
CA ASN A 110 21.18 -5.58 -4.82
C ASN A 110 21.34 -7.08 -5.19
N LEU A 111 21.32 -7.41 -6.48
CA LEU A 111 21.44 -8.81 -6.93
C LEU A 111 22.81 -9.44 -6.56
N PRO A 112 23.96 -8.77 -6.78
CA PRO A 112 25.25 -9.23 -6.26
C PRO A 112 25.30 -9.34 -4.73
N CYS A 113 24.69 -8.41 -3.99
CA CYS A 113 24.65 -8.46 -2.52
C CYS A 113 23.83 -9.65 -2.00
N ILE A 114 22.68 -9.97 -2.61
CA ILE A 114 21.89 -11.16 -2.27
C ILE A 114 22.71 -12.42 -2.50
N ILE A 115 23.38 -12.54 -3.66
CA ILE A 115 24.23 -13.70 -3.97
C ILE A 115 25.37 -13.83 -2.95
N ALA A 116 26.01 -12.71 -2.58
CA ALA A 116 27.06 -12.69 -1.56
C ALA A 116 26.54 -13.14 -0.19
N LEU A 117 25.36 -12.66 0.24
CA LEU A 117 24.74 -13.06 1.50
C LEU A 117 24.38 -14.55 1.53
N VAL A 118 23.92 -15.11 0.42
CA VAL A 118 23.65 -16.55 0.30
C VAL A 118 24.94 -17.36 0.43
N ILE A 119 26.02 -16.93 -0.22
CA ILE A 119 27.34 -17.58 -0.10
C ILE A 119 27.84 -17.51 1.35
N ILE A 120 27.74 -16.35 1.99
CA ILE A 120 28.12 -16.18 3.40
C ILE A 120 27.28 -17.10 4.31
N ASN A 121 25.99 -17.23 4.05
CA ASN A 121 25.12 -18.13 4.82
C ASN A 121 25.58 -19.59 4.71
N CYS A 122 25.92 -20.05 3.50
CA CYS A 122 26.48 -21.39 3.27
C CYS A 122 27.82 -21.61 4.01
N VAL A 123 28.70 -20.61 4.03
CA VAL A 123 29.98 -20.67 4.77
C VAL A 123 29.75 -20.74 6.27
N VAL A 124 28.82 -19.94 6.81
CA VAL A 124 28.47 -19.97 8.24
C VAL A 124 27.87 -21.32 8.63
N LEU A 125 26.99 -21.88 7.80
CA LEU A 125 26.44 -23.24 8.00
C LEU A 125 27.54 -24.30 8.05
N HIS A 126 28.57 -24.18 7.20
CA HIS A 126 29.68 -25.12 7.19
C HIS A 126 30.56 -25.02 8.44
N PHE A 127 30.87 -23.81 8.90
CA PHE A 127 31.79 -23.58 10.02
C PHE A 127 31.14 -23.65 11.42
N PHE A 128 29.87 -23.27 11.56
CA PHE A 128 29.19 -23.15 12.86
C PHE A 128 28.10 -24.21 13.08
N ARG A 129 28.15 -25.32 12.34
CA ARG A 129 27.20 -26.45 12.42
C ARG A 129 27.00 -27.01 13.83
N ASP A 130 28.02 -26.93 14.67
CA ASP A 130 28.01 -27.50 16.03
C ASP A 130 27.39 -26.56 17.08
N ASN A 131 27.07 -25.32 16.70
CA ASN A 131 26.56 -24.30 17.62
C ASN A 131 25.17 -23.80 17.16
N ALA A 132 24.16 -24.63 17.39
CA ALA A 132 22.80 -24.45 16.87
C ALA A 132 22.17 -23.10 17.23
N GLY A 133 22.41 -22.56 18.42
CA GLY A 133 21.86 -21.28 18.85
C GLY A 133 22.44 -20.08 18.09
N LEU A 134 23.75 -20.09 17.85
CA LEU A 134 24.46 -19.03 17.13
C LEU A 134 24.19 -19.13 15.62
N LEU A 135 24.06 -20.35 15.11
CA LEU A 135 23.66 -20.60 13.73
C LEU A 135 22.25 -20.08 13.45
N ALA A 136 21.29 -20.36 14.33
CA ALA A 136 19.92 -19.88 14.20
C ALA A 136 19.82 -18.34 14.21
N SER A 137 20.60 -17.66 15.07
CA SER A 137 20.60 -16.19 15.11
C SER A 137 21.19 -15.58 13.84
N ILE A 138 22.30 -16.10 13.33
CA ILE A 138 22.91 -15.61 12.09
C ILE A 138 21.99 -15.88 10.88
N CYS A 139 21.41 -17.08 10.77
CA CYS A 139 20.50 -17.40 9.68
C CYS A 139 19.26 -16.49 9.67
N ASN A 140 18.71 -16.14 10.84
CA ASN A 140 17.59 -15.20 10.93
C ASN A 140 17.97 -13.79 10.48
N VAL A 141 19.13 -13.28 10.92
CA VAL A 141 19.61 -11.94 10.52
C VAL A 141 19.90 -11.88 9.02
N VAL A 142 20.56 -12.90 8.46
CA VAL A 142 20.83 -12.99 7.02
C VAL A 142 19.54 -13.13 6.22
N GLY A 143 18.58 -13.94 6.69
CA GLY A 143 17.26 -14.07 6.07
C GLY A 143 16.49 -12.75 6.06
N MET A 144 16.53 -11.99 7.15
CA MET A 144 15.92 -10.66 7.25
C MET A 144 16.58 -9.66 6.28
N ALA A 145 17.91 -9.68 6.16
CA ALA A 145 18.65 -8.83 5.23
C ALA A 145 18.32 -9.15 3.76
N ILE A 146 18.26 -10.44 3.41
CA ILE A 146 17.85 -10.89 2.06
C ILE A 146 16.42 -10.45 1.76
N LYS A 147 15.50 -10.60 2.73
CA LYS A 147 14.11 -10.16 2.56
C LYS A 147 14.01 -8.66 2.33
N SER A 148 14.69 -7.84 3.15
CA SER A 148 14.72 -6.38 2.99
C SER A 148 15.20 -5.96 1.60
N LEU A 149 16.25 -6.62 1.11
CA LEU A 149 16.80 -6.40 -0.22
C LEU A 149 15.79 -6.78 -1.32
N PHE A 150 15.06 -7.89 -1.19
CA PHE A 150 14.00 -8.23 -2.14
C PHE A 150 12.83 -7.25 -2.10
N ASP A 151 12.43 -6.78 -0.91
CA ASP A 151 11.34 -5.82 -0.73
C ASP A 151 11.66 -4.48 -1.41
N GLU A 152 12.88 -3.96 -1.26
CA GLU A 152 13.35 -2.76 -1.97
C GLU A 152 13.27 -2.94 -3.50
N ARG A 153 13.63 -4.13 -4.00
CA ARG A 153 13.55 -4.44 -5.43
C ARG A 153 12.09 -4.54 -5.91
N LYS A 154 11.19 -5.11 -5.11
CA LYS A 154 9.75 -5.20 -5.40
C LYS A 154 9.13 -3.80 -5.42
N GLU A 155 9.53 -2.91 -4.52
CA GLU A 155 9.07 -1.53 -4.47
C GLU A 155 9.51 -0.73 -5.70
N VAL A 156 10.80 -0.80 -6.07
CA VAL A 156 11.32 -0.16 -7.29
C VAL A 156 10.65 -0.74 -8.54
N THR A 157 10.55 -2.06 -8.65
CA THR A 157 9.92 -2.70 -9.83
C THR A 157 8.42 -2.39 -9.90
N GLY A 158 7.72 -2.38 -8.77
CA GLY A 158 6.31 -2.00 -8.67
C GLY A 158 6.07 -0.53 -8.99
N PHE A 159 7.02 0.33 -8.66
CA PHE A 159 7.03 1.74 -9.02
C PHE A 159 7.21 1.95 -10.54
N TYR A 160 8.21 1.30 -11.16
CA TYR A 160 8.51 1.43 -12.60
C TYR A 160 7.50 0.71 -13.51
N TYR A 161 7.05 -0.50 -13.13
CA TYR A 161 6.18 -1.35 -13.97
C TYR A 161 4.73 -1.39 -13.50
N GLY A 162 4.38 -0.64 -12.45
CA GLY A 162 3.02 -0.30 -12.05
C GLY A 162 2.07 -1.50 -12.00
N GLY A 163 2.17 -2.33 -10.97
CA GLY A 163 1.17 -3.37 -10.65
C GLY A 163 1.01 -4.52 -11.67
N SER A 164 1.77 -4.53 -12.77
CA SER A 164 1.70 -5.62 -13.77
C SER A 164 2.25 -6.96 -13.26
N MET A 165 3.12 -6.95 -12.24
CA MET A 165 3.54 -8.18 -11.53
C MET A 165 2.55 -8.62 -10.43
N ASP A 166 1.80 -7.70 -9.84
CA ASP A 166 0.77 -8.02 -8.84
C ASP A 166 -0.43 -8.74 -9.49
N ALA A 167 -0.67 -8.47 -10.78
CA ALA A 167 -1.64 -9.19 -11.61
C ALA A 167 -1.24 -10.63 -11.94
N SER A 168 0.04 -11.01 -11.79
CA SER A 168 0.47 -12.41 -11.95
C SER A 168 0.30 -13.26 -10.69
N GLU A 169 0.28 -12.64 -9.50
CA GLU A 169 0.07 -13.34 -8.23
C GLU A 169 -1.42 -13.69 -8.04
N LYS A 170 -2.34 -12.84 -8.52
CA LYS A 170 -3.80 -13.13 -8.53
C LYS A 170 -4.26 -14.17 -9.57
N ARG A 171 -3.43 -14.54 -10.56
CA ARG A 171 -3.82 -15.58 -11.55
C ARG A 171 -3.51 -17.01 -11.12
N HIS A 172 -2.75 -17.20 -10.05
CA HIS A 172 -2.38 -18.54 -9.57
C HIS A 172 -3.26 -19.05 -8.42
N SER A 173 -4.20 -18.26 -7.91
CA SER A 173 -5.17 -18.69 -6.89
C SER A 173 -6.54 -19.12 -7.43
N ASP A 174 -6.79 -18.96 -8.73
CA ASP A 174 -8.06 -19.33 -9.39
C ASP A 174 -7.89 -20.55 -10.33
N GLY A 175 -7.10 -21.54 -9.89
CA GLY A 175 -6.93 -22.82 -10.58
C GLY A 175 -7.37 -23.99 -9.71
#